data_AF-A0A225DSR1-F1
#
_entry.id   AF-A0A225DSR1-F1
#
_cell.length_a   1.000
_cell.length_b   1.000
_cell.length_c   1.000
_cell.angle_alpha   90.00
_cell.angle_beta   90.00
_cell.angle_gamma   90.00
#
_symmetry.space_group_name_H-M   'P 1'
#
loop_
_entity.id
_entity.type
_entity.pdbx_description
1 polymer ?
#
loop_
_entity_poly.entity_id
_entity_poly.type
_entity_poly.pdbx_seq_one_letter_code
_entity_poly.pdbx_strand_id
1 'polypeptide(L)' 'MSPAMKDFGIDRLPPEQRVALALEIWESLGDERPTDRLSSERRAELARRNSELDADPGIALTWEAIRTSVGTGR' A
#
# COMPACT_ATOMS: atom_id res chain seq x y z
N MET A 1 21.75 12.99 6.93
CA MET A 1 21.62 11.59 6.46
C MET A 1 20.27 11.08 6.92
N SER A 2 19.53 10.38 6.07
CA SER A 2 18.28 9.75 6.50
C SER A 2 18.59 8.55 7.39
N PRO A 3 17.87 8.34 8.51
CA PRO A 3 18.04 7.16 9.34
C PRO A 3 17.83 5.87 8.53
N ALA A 4 18.65 4.84 8.77
CA ALA A 4 18.49 3.53 8.17
C ALA A 4 17.81 2.55 9.14
N MET A 5 17.16 1.50 8.61
CA MET A 5 16.53 0.45 9.42
C MET A 5 17.50 -0.20 10.43
N LYS A 6 18.78 -0.31 10.05
CA LYS A 6 19.86 -0.87 10.89
C LYS A 6 20.15 -0.03 12.12
N ASP A 7 19.99 1.29 12.02
CA ASP A 7 20.26 2.22 13.12
C ASP A 7 19.27 2.01 14.28
N PHE A 8 18.10 1.44 13.98
CA PHE A 8 17.04 1.10 14.94
C PHE A 8 16.84 -0.41 15.14
N GLY A 9 17.68 -1.25 14.54
CA GLY A 9 17.55 -2.71 14.61
C GLY A 9 16.31 -3.31 13.93
N ILE A 10 15.59 -2.53 13.11
CA ILE A 10 14.36 -2.96 12.42
C ILE A 10 14.66 -4.08 11.40
N ASP A 11 15.88 -4.11 10.87
CA ASP A 11 16.36 -5.16 9.96
C ASP A 11 16.42 -6.55 10.60
N ARG A 12 16.42 -6.64 11.94
CA ARG A 12 16.43 -7.90 12.69
C ARG A 12 15.03 -8.42 13.01
N LEU A 13 14.00 -7.59 12.84
CA LEU A 13 12.62 -8.01 13.05
C LEU A 13 12.17 -9.01 11.97
N PRO A 14 11.27 -9.94 12.27
CA PRO A 14 10.57 -10.71 11.24
C PRO A 14 9.81 -9.80 10.26
N PRO A 15 9.61 -10.21 8.98
CA PRO A 15 8.92 -9.38 7.98
C PRO A 15 7.55 -8.86 8.44
N GLU A 16 6.75 -9.67 9.10
CA GLU A 16 5.44 -9.31 9.63
C GLU A 16 5.51 -8.20 10.68
N GLN A 17 6.53 -8.23 11.55
CA GLN A 17 6.74 -7.21 12.57
C GLN A 17 7.25 -5.90 11.94
N ARG A 18 8.04 -5.97 10.86
CA ARG A 18 8.44 -4.77 10.11
C ARG A 18 7.23 -4.10 9.47
N VAL A 19 6.31 -4.87 8.89
CA VAL A 19 5.08 -4.34 8.30
C VAL A 19 4.20 -3.72 9.38
N ALA A 20 4.00 -4.40 10.50
CA ALA A 20 3.24 -3.88 11.63
C ALA A 20 3.82 -2.55 12.15
N LEU A 21 5.14 -2.48 12.34
CA LEU A 21 5.83 -1.27 12.77
C LEU A 21 5.73 -0.14 11.72
N ALA A 22 5.86 -0.45 10.44
CA ALA A 22 5.70 0.54 9.37
C ALA A 22 4.29 1.16 9.38
N LEU A 23 3.26 0.35 9.61
CA LEU A 23 1.88 0.82 9.75
C LEU A 23 1.69 1.64 11.02
N GLU A 24 2.24 1.22 12.16
CA GLU A 24 2.18 1.98 13.40
C GLU A 24 2.82 3.37 13.26
N ILE A 25 4.03 3.43 12.68
CA ILE A 25 4.73 4.68 12.38
C ILE A 25 3.86 5.54 11.45
N TRP A 26 3.35 4.98 10.36
CA TRP A 26 2.47 5.69 9.44
C TRP A 26 1.23 6.26 10.13
N GLU A 27 0.59 5.46 11.00
CA GLU A 27 -0.61 5.87 11.70
C GLU A 27 -0.35 6.99 12.71
N SER A 28 0.81 6.94 13.39
CA SER A 28 1.25 7.94 14.38
C SER A 28 1.41 9.35 13.81
N LEU A 29 1.59 9.49 12.49
CA LEU A 29 1.80 10.78 11.85
C LEU A 29 0.55 11.69 11.89
N GLY A 30 -0.65 11.14 12.08
CA GLY A 30 -1.88 11.96 12.15
C GLY A 30 -2.01 12.98 11.00
N ASP A 31 -2.10 14.27 11.33
CA ASP A 31 -2.17 15.38 10.37
C ASP A 31 -0.82 15.73 9.72
N GLU A 32 0.29 15.25 10.27
CA GLU A 32 1.64 15.40 9.70
C GLU A 32 1.92 14.39 8.58
N ARG A 33 0.96 13.48 8.29
CA ARG A 33 1.08 12.54 7.18
C ARG A 33 1.38 13.33 5.90
N PRO A 34 2.37 12.88 5.08
CA PRO A 34 2.61 13.46 3.79
C PRO A 34 1.33 13.36 2.94
N THR A 35 0.58 14.46 2.87
CA THR A 35 -0.46 14.62 1.86
C THR A 35 0.24 14.97 0.57
N ASP A 36 0.86 13.98 -0.08
CA ASP A 36 1.14 14.09 -1.50
C ASP A 36 -0.21 14.31 -2.18
N ARG A 37 -0.51 15.58 -2.43
CA ARG A 37 -1.79 15.98 -3.01
C ARG A 37 -1.79 15.41 -4.42
N LEU A 38 -2.51 14.30 -4.59
CA LEU A 38 -2.85 13.79 -5.91
C LEU A 38 -3.30 14.96 -6.78
N SER A 39 -2.72 15.08 -7.98
CA SER A 39 -3.18 16.07 -8.96
C SER A 39 -4.67 15.87 -9.24
N SER A 40 -5.33 16.93 -9.70
CA SER A 40 -6.75 16.87 -10.08
C SER A 40 -7.01 15.74 -11.08
N GLU A 41 -6.12 15.57 -12.06
CA GLU A 41 -6.17 14.49 -13.05
C GLU A 41 -6.09 13.10 -12.40
N ARG A 42 -5.14 12.87 -11.48
CA ARG A 42 -5.02 11.58 -10.77
C ARG A 42 -6.24 11.29 -9.91
N ARG A 43 -6.84 12.30 -9.27
CA ARG A 43 -8.10 12.12 -8.51
C ARG A 43 -9.27 11.79 -9.42
N ALA A 44 -9.37 12.46 -10.57
CA ALA A 44 -10.42 12.19 -11.56
C ALA A 44 -10.31 10.76 -12.10
N GLU A 45 -9.09 10.29 -12.38
CA GLU A 45 -8.85 8.92 -12.83
C GLU A 45 -9.23 7.88 -11.76
N LEU A 46 -8.87 8.10 -10.49
CA LEU A 46 -9.29 7.21 -9.41
C LEU A 46 -10.82 7.19 -9.24
N ALA A 47 -11.48 8.35 -9.32
CA ALA A 47 -12.93 8.43 -9.24
C ALA A 47 -13.61 7.68 -10.39
N ARG A 48 -13.09 7.81 -11.62
CA ARG A 48 -13.56 7.05 -12.79
C ARG A 48 -13.40 5.54 -12.57
N ARG A 49 -12.23 5.09 -12.13
CA ARG A 49 -11.95 3.67 -11.87
C ARG A 49 -12.83 3.08 -10.76
N ASN A 50 -13.11 3.84 -9.71
CA ASN A 50 -14.03 3.40 -8.67
C ASN A 50 -15.46 3.24 -9.23
N SER A 51 -15.94 4.22 -10.01
CA SER A 51 -17.26 4.10 -10.66
C SER A 51 -17.35 2.92 -11.62
N GLU A 52 -16.27 2.60 -12.33
CA GLU A 52 -16.22 1.42 -13.21
C GLU A 52 -16.26 0.13 -12.39
N LEU A 53 -15.53 0.07 -11.28
CA LEU A 53 -15.51 -1.10 -10.40
C LEU A 53 -16.86 -1.31 -9.71
N ASP A 54 -17.54 -0.24 -9.30
CA ASP A 54 -18.88 -0.31 -8.71
C ASP A 54 -19.93 -0.79 -9.73
N ALA A 55 -19.79 -0.39 -11.00
CA ALA A 55 -20.68 -0.80 -12.09
C ALA A 55 -20.39 -2.23 -12.58
N ASP A 56 -19.12 -2.64 -12.59
CA ASP A 56 -18.67 -3.98 -12.97
C ASP A 56 -17.55 -4.47 -12.05
N PRO A 57 -17.88 -5.16 -10.95
CA PRO A 57 -16.88 -5.73 -10.04
C PRO A 57 -15.95 -6.75 -10.71
N GLY A 58 -16.34 -7.33 -11.86
CA GLY A 58 -15.59 -8.33 -12.59
C GLY A 58 -14.35 -7.80 -13.31
N ILE A 59 -14.20 -6.47 -13.45
CA ILE A 59 -13.00 -5.86 -14.05
C ILE A 59 -11.75 -6.01 -13.17
N ALA A 60 -11.93 -6.24 -11.87
CA ALA A 60 -10.82 -6.40 -10.93
C ALA A 60 -10.46 -7.87 -10.70
N LEU A 61 -9.16 -8.12 -10.55
CA LEU A 61 -8.69 -9.41 -10.06
C LEU A 61 -8.88 -9.51 -8.56
N THR A 62 -9.34 -10.67 -8.09
CA THR A 62 -9.39 -10.94 -6.66
C THR A 62 -7.99 -11.18 -6.11
N TRP A 63 -7.80 -10.95 -4.80
CA TRP A 63 -6.55 -11.28 -4.12
C TRP A 63 -6.19 -12.77 -4.22
N GLU A 64 -7.17 -13.65 -4.33
CA GLU A 64 -6.95 -15.07 -4.58
C GLU A 64 -6.39 -15.30 -5.99
N ALA A 65 -6.97 -14.69 -7.02
CA ALA A 65 -6.47 -14.79 -8.40
C ALA A 65 -5.04 -14.27 -8.53
N ILE A 66 -4.72 -13.16 -7.86
CA ILE A 66 -3.36 -12.59 -7.82
C ILE A 66 -2.39 -13.53 -7.11
N ARG A 67 -2.78 -14.10 -5.95
CA ARG A 67 -1.90 -15.05 -5.23
C ARG A 67 -1.64 -16.31 -6.02
N THR A 68 -2.64 -16.82 -6.73
CA THR A 68 -2.49 -17.99 -7.60
C THR A 68 -1.50 -17.68 -8.72
N SER A 69 -1.63 -16.54 -9.42
CA SER A 69 -0.74 -16.18 -10.52
C SER A 69 0.72 -16.03 -10.08
N VAL A 70 0.95 -15.44 -8.91
CA VAL A 70 2.30 -15.27 -8.34
C VAL A 70 2.84 -16.60 -7.78
N GLY A 71 1.99 -17.45 -7.20
CA GLY A 71 2.36 -18.74 -6.62
C GLY A 71 2.78 -19.81 -7.64
N THR A 72 2.32 -19.71 -8.89
CA THR A 72 2.75 -20.57 -10.01
C THR A 72 4.13 -20.21 -10.59
N GLY A 73 4.76 -19.12 -10.15
CA GLY A 73 6.10 -18.72 -10.57
C GLY A 73 7.22 -19.27 -9.69
N ARG A 74 7.26 -20.60 -9.46
CA ARG A 74 8.40 -21.28 -8.82
C ARG A 74 9.09 -22.21 -9.80
#